data_AF-A0A9D9L737-F1
#
_entry.id   AF-A0A9D9L737-F1
#
_cell.length_a   1.000
_cell.length_b   1.000
_cell.length_c   1.000
_cell.angle_alpha   90.00
_cell.angle_beta   90.00
_cell.angle_gamma   90.00
#
_symmetry.space_group_name_H-M   'P 1'
#
loop_
_entity.id
_entity.type
_entity.pdbx_description
1 polymer ?
#
loop_
_entity_poly.entity_id
_entity_poly.type
_entity_poly.pdbx_seq_one_letter_code
_entity_poly.pdbx_strand_id
1 'polypeptide(L)'
;MELTNKAAYLKGLMEGLKIDESTDQGKVMKAMADLMEEMAKAIEDVTVLADETIDVVDSLSDDLSDLEDAFYDEGYDGSEDDEEDDTLYECICPTCGENIVMDETMIGEGAIECPNCGEKLEFDFSEDDLSDE
;
A
#
# COMPACT_ATOMS: atom_id res chain seq x y z
N MET A 1 8.72 -3.53 33.16
CA MET A 1 10.17 -3.84 33.07
C MET A 1 10.49 -4.00 31.60
N GLU A 2 11.30 -3.09 31.06
CA GLU A 2 12.00 -3.20 29.77
C GLU A 2 12.51 -4.63 29.53
N LEU A 3 12.47 -5.08 28.28
CA LEU A 3 12.93 -6.43 27.92
C LEU A 3 14.40 -6.63 28.31
N THR A 4 15.21 -5.59 28.14
CA THR A 4 16.62 -5.46 28.53
C THR A 4 16.82 -5.71 30.01
N ASN A 5 15.96 -5.15 30.87
CA ASN A 5 16.00 -5.39 32.32
C ASN A 5 15.70 -6.85 32.69
N LYS A 6 14.77 -7.50 31.96
CA LYS A 6 14.46 -8.92 32.17
C LYS A 6 15.59 -9.83 31.69
N ALA A 7 16.21 -9.52 30.54
CA ALA A 7 17.36 -10.26 30.02
C ALA A 7 18.57 -10.15 30.96
N ALA A 8 18.89 -8.95 31.44
CA ALA A 8 19.97 -8.74 32.40
C ALA A 8 19.73 -9.47 33.73
N TYR A 9 18.49 -9.46 34.24
CA TYR A 9 18.12 -10.21 35.44
C TYR A 9 18.31 -11.72 35.26
N LEU A 10 17.86 -12.27 34.12
CA LEU A 10 18.01 -13.69 33.82
C LEU A 10 19.49 -14.09 33.67
N LYS A 11 20.31 -13.26 33.02
CA LYS A 11 21.76 -13.45 32.93
C LYS A 11 22.41 -13.49 34.32
N GLY A 12 22.05 -12.57 35.21
CA GLY A 12 22.52 -12.58 36.60
C GLY A 12 22.13 -13.83 37.39
N LEU A 13 20.91 -14.35 37.18
CA LEU A 13 20.49 -15.63 37.76
C LEU A 13 21.32 -16.82 37.21
N MET A 14 21.64 -16.81 35.92
CA MET A 14 22.46 -17.85 35.28
C MET A 14 23.91 -17.84 35.78
N GLU A 15 24.49 -16.65 35.99
CA GLU A 15 25.82 -16.51 36.60
C GLU A 15 25.81 -17.01 38.06
N GLY A 16 24.74 -16.71 38.81
CA GLY A 16 24.58 -17.16 40.20
C GLY A 16 24.46 -18.68 40.38
N LEU A 17 24.02 -19.40 39.34
CA LEU A 17 23.96 -20.86 39.31
C LEU A 17 25.34 -21.53 39.21
N LYS A 18 26.42 -20.74 38.98
CA LYS A 18 27.80 -21.24 38.83
C LYS A 18 27.90 -22.34 37.76
N ILE A 19 27.31 -22.07 36.60
CA ILE A 19 27.33 -22.98 35.45
C ILE A 19 28.79 -23.27 35.06
N ASP A 20 29.12 -24.56 34.95
CA ASP A 20 30.45 -24.99 34.49
C ASP A 20 30.53 -24.85 32.96
N GLU A 21 31.13 -23.75 32.51
CA GLU A 21 31.33 -23.42 31.09
C GLU A 21 32.29 -24.39 30.37
N SER A 22 32.98 -25.29 31.07
CA SER A 22 33.79 -26.33 30.41
C SER A 22 32.92 -27.45 29.81
N THR A 23 31.72 -27.63 30.33
CA THR A 23 30.75 -28.63 29.86
C THR A 23 29.99 -28.15 28.63
N ASP A 24 29.53 -29.08 27.80
CA ASP A 24 28.74 -28.73 26.61
C ASP A 24 27.42 -28.05 26.99
N GLN A 25 26.77 -28.48 28.07
CA GLN A 25 25.56 -27.85 28.60
C GLN A 25 25.82 -26.41 29.06
N GLY A 26 26.95 -26.16 29.75
CA GLY A 26 27.29 -24.83 30.22
C GLY A 26 27.60 -23.85 29.10
N LYS A 27 28.28 -24.30 28.04
CA LYS A 27 28.51 -23.49 26.83
C LYS A 27 27.21 -23.10 26.15
N VAL A 28 26.26 -24.03 26.02
CA VAL A 28 24.93 -23.76 25.44
C VAL A 28 24.17 -22.75 26.28
N MET A 29 24.13 -22.91 27.60
CA MET A 29 23.43 -21.98 28.49
C MET A 29 24.03 -20.57 28.43
N LYS A 30 25.36 -20.44 28.40
CA LYS A 30 26.02 -19.14 28.22
C LYS A 30 25.63 -18.49 26.89
N ALA A 31 25.72 -19.24 25.80
CA ALA A 31 25.33 -18.74 24.48
C ALA A 31 23.86 -18.31 24.43
N MET A 32 22.96 -19.03 25.11
CA MET A 32 21.56 -18.64 25.23
C MET A 32 21.37 -17.34 26.02
N ALA A 33 22.11 -17.15 27.12
CA ALA A 33 22.05 -15.92 27.92
C ALA A 33 22.51 -14.70 27.11
N ASP A 34 23.62 -14.84 26.40
CA ASP A 34 24.17 -13.77 25.56
C ASP A 34 23.23 -13.46 24.39
N LEU A 35 22.68 -14.49 23.72
CA LEU A 35 21.68 -14.31 22.67
C LEU A 35 20.43 -13.58 23.18
N MET A 36 19.94 -13.91 24.38
CA MET A 36 18.77 -13.22 24.96
C MET A 36 19.06 -11.74 25.25
N GLU A 37 20.28 -11.39 25.65
CA GLU A 37 20.69 -10.00 25.83
C GLU A 37 20.75 -9.25 24.49
N GLU A 38 21.33 -9.86 23.46
CA GLU A 38 21.38 -9.29 22.12
C GLU A 38 19.99 -9.11 21.52
N MET A 39 19.12 -10.12 21.66
CA MET A 39 17.73 -10.03 21.21
C MET A 39 16.96 -8.92 21.93
N ALA A 40 17.19 -8.74 23.23
CA ALA A 40 16.53 -7.68 23.98
C ALA A 40 16.94 -6.29 23.48
N LYS A 41 18.22 -6.07 23.20
CA LYS A 41 18.72 -4.80 22.62
C LYS A 41 18.18 -4.58 21.21
N ALA A 42 18.21 -5.61 20.36
CA ALA A 42 17.69 -5.49 19.00
C ALA A 42 16.19 -5.15 18.96
N ILE A 43 15.39 -5.68 19.88
CA ILE A 43 13.97 -5.34 20.00
C ILE A 43 13.77 -3.90 20.48
N GLU A 44 14.59 -3.44 21.42
CA GLU A 44 14.58 -2.05 21.90
C GLU A 44 14.92 -1.09 20.75
N ASP A 45 15.99 -1.37 19.99
CA ASP A 45 16.38 -0.59 18.81
C ASP A 45 15.26 -0.53 17.75
N VAL A 46 14.60 -1.66 17.47
CA VAL A 46 13.46 -1.72 16.53
C VAL A 46 12.27 -0.91 17.04
N THR A 47 12.03 -0.90 18.34
CA THR A 47 10.92 -0.13 18.93
C THR A 47 11.17 1.37 18.77
N VAL A 48 12.41 1.83 19.02
CA VAL A 48 12.80 3.23 18.79
C VAL A 48 12.63 3.62 17.33
N LEU A 49 13.11 2.79 16.40
CA LEU A 49 12.95 3.05 14.96
C LEU A 49 11.48 3.08 14.52
N ALA A 50 10.64 2.24 15.13
CA ALA A 50 9.20 2.23 14.84
C ALA A 50 8.54 3.55 15.28
N ASP A 51 8.86 4.04 16.48
CA ASP A 51 8.37 5.32 16.98
C ASP A 51 8.83 6.48 16.08
N GLU A 52 10.12 6.52 15.71
CA GLU A 52 10.66 7.52 14.77
C GLU A 52 9.99 7.46 13.39
N THR A 53 9.63 6.26 12.93
CA THR A 53 8.94 6.09 11.64
C THR A 53 7.52 6.64 11.71
N ILE A 54 6.82 6.47 12.83
CA ILE A 54 5.48 7.03 13.04
C ILE A 54 5.52 8.55 12.92
N ASP A 55 6.49 9.20 13.58
CA ASP A 55 6.65 10.66 13.50
C ASP A 55 6.89 11.14 12.06
N VAL A 56 7.68 10.40 11.27
CA VAL A 56 7.92 10.71 9.85
C VAL A 56 6.64 10.54 9.03
N VAL A 57 5.87 9.48 9.27
CA VAL A 57 4.61 9.24 8.55
C VAL A 57 3.59 10.33 8.85
N ASP A 58 3.49 10.76 10.10
CA ASP A 58 2.60 11.86 10.48
C ASP A 58 3.01 13.17 9.77
N SER A 59 4.30 13.49 9.72
CA SER A 59 4.80 14.64 8.97
C SER A 59 4.49 14.56 7.47
N LEU A 60 4.63 13.39 6.85
CA LEU A 60 4.30 13.20 5.44
C LEU A 60 2.79 13.31 5.20
N SER A 61 1.96 12.88 6.15
CA SER A 61 0.51 13.03 6.08
C SER A 61 0.12 14.51 6.08
N ASP A 62 0.74 15.32 6.94
CA ASP A 62 0.51 16.76 6.99
C ASP A 62 0.96 17.44 5.69
N ASP A 63 2.15 17.11 5.18
CA ASP A 63 2.66 17.65 3.91
C ASP A 63 1.74 17.30 2.71
N LEU A 64 1.16 16.09 2.70
CA LEU A 64 0.20 15.68 1.67
C LEU A 64 -1.13 16.41 1.79
N SER A 65 -1.60 16.69 3.01
CA SER A 65 -2.80 17.48 3.25
C SER A 65 -2.62 18.92 2.75
N ASP A 66 -1.46 19.51 3.01
CA ASP A 66 -1.14 20.87 2.52
C ASP A 66 -1.11 20.92 0.98
N LEU A 67 -0.62 19.85 0.34
CA LEU A 67 -0.63 19.73 -1.13
C LEU A 67 -2.05 19.51 -1.68
N GLU A 68 -2.87 18.73 -0.98
CA GLU A 68 -4.28 18.52 -1.30
C GLU A 68 -5.03 19.86 -1.30
N ASP A 69 -4.88 20.61 -0.20
CA ASP A 69 -5.47 21.94 -0.07
C ASP A 69 -4.96 22.88 -1.15
N ALA A 70 -3.65 22.92 -1.41
CA ALA A 70 -3.11 23.78 -2.47
C ALA A 70 -3.64 23.42 -3.87
N PHE A 71 -3.79 22.13 -4.19
CA PHE A 71 -4.27 21.68 -5.50
C PHE A 71 -5.77 21.93 -5.69
N TYR A 72 -6.59 21.71 -4.65
CA TYR A 72 -8.03 21.90 -4.74
C TYR A 72 -8.49 23.34 -4.50
N ASP A 73 -7.74 24.15 -3.74
CA ASP A 73 -8.07 25.55 -3.42
C ASP A 73 -7.49 26.54 -4.46
N GLU A 74 -6.43 26.20 -5.21
CA GLU A 74 -5.93 26.98 -6.37
C GLU A 74 -6.64 26.66 -7.70
N GLY A 75 -7.98 26.55 -7.68
CA GLY A 75 -8.79 26.89 -8.86
C GLY A 75 -9.24 25.75 -9.78
N TYR A 76 -10.02 24.81 -9.24
CA TYR A 76 -11.18 24.27 -9.99
C TYR A 76 -12.41 25.19 -9.82
N ASP A 77 -12.23 26.51 -9.92
CA ASP A 77 -13.30 27.52 -9.84
C ASP A 77 -13.24 28.59 -10.96
N GLY A 78 -12.42 28.45 -12.01
CA GLY A 78 -12.08 29.63 -12.85
C GLY A 78 -11.72 29.47 -14.33
N SER A 79 -12.01 28.37 -15.00
CA SER A 79 -12.09 28.28 -16.47
C SER A 79 -13.04 27.13 -16.80
N GLU A 80 -14.28 27.31 -17.25
CA GLU A 80 -14.65 27.92 -18.54
C GLU A 80 -13.58 27.69 -19.63
N ASP A 81 -13.22 26.42 -19.84
CA ASP A 81 -13.30 25.79 -21.18
C ASP A 81 -14.36 24.70 -20.99
N ASP A 82 -15.61 24.83 -21.45
CA ASP A 82 -15.99 24.67 -22.87
C ASP A 82 -15.29 23.47 -23.53
N GLU A 83 -15.15 22.35 -22.83
CA GLU A 83 -15.16 21.05 -23.49
C GLU A 83 -16.44 20.33 -23.05
N GLU A 84 -17.23 19.98 -24.05
CA GLU A 84 -18.47 19.25 -23.95
C GLU A 84 -18.32 18.11 -22.92
N ASP A 85 -19.32 17.95 -22.06
CA ASP A 85 -19.53 16.76 -21.24
C ASP A 85 -19.77 15.58 -22.20
N ASP A 86 -18.72 15.16 -22.89
CA ASP A 86 -18.70 13.97 -23.72
C ASP A 86 -18.76 12.81 -22.72
N THR A 87 -19.98 12.33 -22.47
CA THR A 87 -20.20 11.13 -21.67
C THR A 87 -19.30 10.01 -22.20
N LEU A 88 -18.24 9.69 -21.46
CA LEU A 88 -17.30 8.64 -21.84
C LEU A 88 -17.79 7.27 -21.33
N TYR A 89 -17.86 6.30 -22.22
CA TYR A 89 -18.21 4.91 -21.92
C TYR A 89 -16.97 4.01 -22.06
N GLU A 90 -16.84 3.03 -21.16
CA GLU A 90 -15.75 2.05 -21.18
C GLU A 90 -16.28 0.65 -21.48
N CYS A 91 -15.60 -0.07 -22.37
CA CYS A 91 -15.84 -1.49 -22.61
C CYS A 91 -14.54 -2.28 -22.76
N ILE A 92 -14.62 -3.59 -22.55
CA ILE A 92 -13.47 -4.50 -22.70
C ILE A 92 -13.58 -5.21 -24.05
N CYS A 93 -12.53 -5.13 -24.88
CA CYS A 93 -12.49 -5.86 -26.14
C CYS A 93 -12.57 -7.38 -25.89
N PRO A 94 -13.56 -8.10 -26.47
CA PRO A 94 -13.70 -9.54 -26.26
C PRO A 94 -12.56 -10.36 -26.90
N THR A 95 -11.86 -9.80 -27.88
CA THR A 95 -10.81 -10.50 -28.64
C THR A 95 -9.44 -10.37 -27.99
N CYS A 96 -9.09 -9.19 -27.45
CA CYS A 96 -7.75 -8.93 -26.91
C CYS A 96 -7.72 -8.53 -25.42
N GLY A 97 -8.89 -8.23 -24.82
CA GLY A 97 -8.99 -7.82 -23.41
C GLY A 97 -8.56 -6.38 -23.13
N GLU A 98 -8.37 -5.55 -24.16
CA GLU A 98 -8.05 -4.12 -24.01
C GLU A 98 -9.24 -3.33 -23.48
N ASN A 99 -9.00 -2.39 -22.56
CA ASN A 99 -10.02 -1.41 -22.16
C ASN A 99 -10.09 -0.31 -23.22
N ILE A 100 -11.29 -0.13 -23.79
CA ILE A 100 -11.58 0.85 -24.83
C ILE A 100 -12.48 1.91 -24.22
N VAL A 101 -12.08 3.17 -24.37
CA VAL A 101 -12.86 4.35 -23.95
C VAL A 101 -13.43 5.03 -25.19
N MET A 102 -14.71 5.37 -25.18
CA MET A 102 -15.46 5.90 -26.32
C MET A 102 -16.40 7.01 -25.87
N ASP A 103 -16.64 8.00 -26.74
CA ASP A 103 -17.64 9.05 -26.53
C ASP A 103 -18.98 8.72 -27.22
N GLU A 104 -20.03 9.52 -26.96
CA GLU A 104 -21.35 9.35 -27.58
C GLU A 104 -21.33 9.38 -29.11
N THR A 105 -20.39 10.11 -29.72
CA THR A 105 -20.29 10.23 -31.18
C THR A 105 -19.74 8.95 -31.80
N MET A 106 -18.68 8.38 -31.22
CA MET A 106 -18.09 7.10 -31.63
C MET A 106 -19.09 5.96 -31.49
N ILE A 107 -19.93 6.03 -30.47
CA ILE A 107 -20.99 5.07 -30.23
C ILE A 107 -22.14 5.24 -31.23
N GLY A 108 -22.51 6.48 -31.55
CA GLY A 108 -23.55 6.82 -32.52
C GLY A 108 -23.26 6.36 -33.96
N GLU A 109 -21.98 6.13 -34.31
CA GLU A 109 -21.59 5.53 -35.59
C GLU A 109 -21.97 4.04 -35.70
N GLY A 110 -22.34 3.40 -34.59
CA GLY A 110 -22.83 2.02 -34.53
C GLY A 110 -21.75 0.95 -34.58
N ALA A 111 -20.49 1.32 -34.83
CA ALA A 111 -19.34 0.41 -34.72
C ALA A 111 -18.02 1.16 -34.53
N ILE A 112 -17.10 0.57 -33.74
CA ILE A 112 -15.73 1.06 -33.54
C ILE A 112 -14.71 -0.04 -33.80
N GLU A 113 -13.49 0.32 -34.22
CA GLU A 113 -12.38 -0.63 -34.32
C GLU A 113 -11.54 -0.61 -33.03
N CYS A 114 -11.26 -1.78 -32.48
CA CYS A 114 -10.37 -1.89 -31.32
C CYS A 114 -8.98 -1.34 -31.67
N PRO A 115 -8.42 -0.39 -30.90
CA PRO A 115 -7.13 0.22 -31.19
C PRO A 115 -5.94 -0.76 -31.07
N ASN A 116 -6.12 -1.85 -30.31
CA ASN A 116 -5.07 -2.83 -30.07
C ASN A 116 -5.05 -3.95 -31.13
N CYS A 117 -6.22 -4.51 -31.50
CA CYS A 117 -6.29 -5.66 -32.40
C CYS A 117 -6.96 -5.41 -33.76
N GLY A 118 -7.61 -4.25 -33.95
CA GLY A 118 -8.34 -3.92 -35.19
C GLY A 118 -9.64 -4.71 -35.37
N GLU A 119 -10.14 -5.39 -34.34
CA GLU A 119 -11.45 -6.03 -34.37
C GLU A 119 -12.56 -4.97 -34.42
N LYS A 120 -13.55 -5.17 -35.30
CA LYS A 120 -14.71 -4.27 -35.41
C LYS A 120 -15.76 -4.66 -34.37
N LEU A 121 -16.00 -3.78 -33.42
CA LEU A 121 -17.02 -3.91 -32.38
C LEU A 121 -18.28 -3.18 -32.85
N GLU A 122 -19.42 -3.87 -32.90
CA GLU A 122 -20.72 -3.28 -33.28
C GLU A 122 -21.58 -3.12 -32.02
N PHE A 123 -22.23 -1.97 -31.86
CA PHE A 123 -23.10 -1.66 -30.71
C PHE A 123 -24.56 -1.62 -31.17
N ASP A 124 -25.42 -2.44 -30.58
CA ASP A 124 -26.84 -2.47 -30.87
C ASP A 124 -27.62 -1.68 -29.81
N PHE A 125 -28.31 -0.62 -30.24
CA PHE A 125 -29.12 0.26 -29.40
C PHE A 125 -30.62 -0.07 -29.49
N SER A 126 -30.98 -1.30 -29.87
CA SER A 126 -32.38 -1.71 -29.84
C SER A 126 -33.00 -1.37 -28.48
N GLU A 127 -34.06 -0.56 -28.48
CA GLU A 127 -34.77 -0.01 -27.31
C GLU A 127 -35.40 -1.07 -26.37
N ASP A 128 -35.06 -2.35 -26.55
CA ASP A 128 -35.60 -3.49 -25.79
C ASP A 128 -34.80 -3.80 -24.48
N ASP A 129 -33.64 -3.16 -24.23
CA ASP A 129 -32.84 -3.37 -23.00
C ASP A 129 -33.00 -2.25 -21.94
N LEU A 130 -33.91 -1.28 -22.15
CA LEU A 130 -34.28 -0.27 -21.14
C LEU A 130 -35.53 -0.65 -20.34
N SER A 131 -35.90 -1.94 -20.33
CA SER A 131 -36.81 -2.49 -19.33
C SER A 131 -36.08 -3.54 -18.50
N ASP A 132 -35.52 -3.13 -17.37
CA ASP A 132 -35.81 -3.79 -16.10
C ASP A 132 -35.34 -2.91 -14.93
N GLU A 133 -36.20 -2.86 -13.91
CA GLU A 133 -36.07 -2.14 -12.63
C GLU A 133 -34.83 -2.52 -11.81
#